data_AF-A0ABD0RA85-F1
#
_entry.id   AF-A0ABD0RA85-F1
#
_cell.length_a   1.000
_cell.length_b   1.000
_cell.length_c   1.000
_cell.angle_alpha   90.00
_cell.angle_beta   90.00
_cell.angle_gamma   90.00
#
_symmetry.space_group_name_H-M   'P 1'
#
loop_
_entity.id
_entity.type
_entity.pdbx_description
1 polymer ?
#
loop_
_entity_poly.entity_id
_entity_poly.type
_entity_poly.pdbx_seq_one_letter_code
_entity_poly.pdbx_strand_id
1 'polypeptide(L)'
;RCGLSGVMVWAGVRYGQRTQLHFIEGILNAQRYRDEILRPIVVPFIHDHHLMLQHDNARPHVARICTQFLEAENIPVLAWPEYSPDMSPIEHVWDALDRRIRQCVLVPANIQQLRTAIEEEWTNIP
;
A
#
# COMPACT_ATOMS: atom_id res chain seq x y z
N ARG A 1 6.04 6.30 5.86
CA ARG A 1 6.70 6.69 4.58
C ARG A 1 7.63 5.55 4.22
N CYS A 2 7.14 4.58 3.45
CA CYS A 2 7.99 3.49 2.98
C CYS A 2 8.28 3.78 1.52
N GLY A 3 9.31 4.59 1.32
CA GLY A 3 9.82 4.94 0.00
C GLY A 3 11.08 4.13 -0.24
N LEU A 4 10.97 3.11 -1.08
CA LEU A 4 12.12 2.53 -1.76
C LEU A 4 12.75 3.66 -2.59
N SER A 5 13.87 4.20 -2.10
CA SER A 5 14.77 5.13 -2.80
C SER A 5 14.10 6.11 -3.79
N GLY A 6 13.11 6.88 -3.32
CA GLY A 6 12.54 8.02 -4.05
C GLY A 6 11.21 7.78 -4.77
N VAL A 7 10.65 6.56 -4.72
CA VAL A 7 9.31 6.26 -5.28
C VAL A 7 8.31 6.01 -4.16
N MET A 8 7.13 6.63 -4.26
CA MET A 8 6.01 6.35 -3.36
C MET A 8 5.12 5.30 -4.01
N VAL A 9 4.85 4.22 -3.28
CA VAL A 9 4.04 3.10 -3.77
C VAL A 9 2.99 2.75 -2.72
N TRP A 10 1.81 2.36 -3.19
CA TRP A 10 0.77 1.77 -2.36
C TRP A 10 0.52 0.33 -2.77
N ALA A 11 0.30 -0.53 -1.79
CA ALA A 11 -0.17 -1.89 -2.00
C ALA A 11 -0.92 -2.39 -0.77
N GLY A 12 -1.78 -3.39 -0.97
CA GLY A 12 -2.41 -4.17 0.07
C GLY A 12 -1.97 -5.62 0.02
N VAL A 13 -1.93 -6.28 1.18
CA VAL A 13 -1.63 -7.71 1.31
C VAL A 13 -2.67 -8.40 2.15
N ARG A 14 -2.86 -9.69 1.84
CA ARG A 14 -3.65 -10.66 2.56
C ARG A 14 -2.82 -11.95 2.65
N TYR A 15 -3.13 -12.83 3.58
CA TYR A 15 -2.59 -14.19 3.55
C TYR A 15 -2.81 -14.86 2.18
N GLY A 16 -1.71 -15.17 1.48
CA GLY A 16 -1.67 -15.84 0.18
C GLY A 16 -2.09 -15.00 -1.03
N GLN A 17 -2.33 -13.69 -0.86
CA GLN A 17 -2.73 -12.79 -1.95
C GLN A 17 -2.22 -11.36 -1.73
N ARG A 18 -2.10 -10.61 -2.82
CA ARG A 18 -1.67 -9.21 -2.78
C ARG A 18 -2.43 -8.40 -3.83
N THR A 19 -2.58 -7.10 -3.61
CA THR A 19 -3.12 -6.21 -4.64
C THR A 19 -2.06 -5.96 -5.72
N GLN A 20 -2.49 -5.36 -6.84
CA GLN A 20 -1.54 -4.70 -7.72
C GLN A 20 -0.87 -3.52 -6.99
N LEU A 21 0.36 -3.21 -7.38
CA LEU A 21 1.07 -2.02 -6.92
C LEU A 21 0.44 -0.79 -7.57
N HIS A 22 0.27 0.28 -6.78
CA HIS A 22 -0.12 1.58 -7.28
C HIS A 22 1.00 2.58 -7.05
N PHE A 23 1.66 3.01 -8.14
CA PHE A 23 2.71 4.00 -8.07
C PHE A 23 2.12 5.40 -7.91
N ILE A 24 2.51 6.09 -6.84
CA ILE A 24 2.01 7.42 -6.53
C ILE A 24 3.01 8.46 -7.00
N GLU A 25 2.55 9.34 -7.89
CA GLU A 25 3.34 10.49 -8.33
C GLU A 25 3.04 11.70 -7.44
N GLY A 26 4.08 12.26 -6.82
CA GLY A 26 3.97 13.43 -5.94
C GLY A 26 3.35 13.11 -4.57
N ILE A 27 2.63 14.08 -4.00
CA ILE A 27 2.06 13.97 -2.66
C ILE A 27 0.69 13.29 -2.73
N LEU A 28 0.52 12.23 -1.94
CA LEU A 28 -0.78 11.61 -1.69
C LEU A 28 -1.54 12.39 -0.62
N ASN A 29 -2.54 13.17 -1.04
CA ASN A 29 -3.48 13.80 -0.12
C ASN A 29 -4.72 12.90 0.09
N ALA A 30 -5.60 13.28 1.03
CA ALA A 30 -6.79 12.50 1.35
C ALA A 30 -7.73 12.28 0.16
N GLN A 31 -7.93 13.29 -0.69
CA GLN A 31 -8.80 13.16 -1.86
C GLN A 31 -8.23 12.16 -2.86
N ARG A 32 -6.93 12.23 -3.15
CA ARG A 32 -6.24 11.28 -4.01
C ARG A 32 -6.23 9.88 -3.40
N TYR A 33 -6.04 9.75 -2.09
CA TYR A 33 -6.16 8.45 -1.42
C TYR A 33 -7.54 7.83 -1.62
N ARG A 34 -8.61 8.61 -1.51
CA ARG A 34 -9.97 8.12 -1.81
C ARG A 34 -10.13 7.72 -3.27
N ASP A 35 -9.75 8.60 -4.20
CA ASP A 35 -10.11 8.47 -5.61
C ASP A 35 -9.18 7.53 -6.38
N GLU A 36 -7.91 7.39 -5.99
CA GLU A 36 -6.91 6.54 -6.65
C GLU A 36 -6.71 5.18 -5.96
N ILE A 37 -7.02 5.06 -4.67
CA ILE A 37 -6.73 3.85 -3.89
C ILE A 37 -8.01 3.24 -3.31
N LEU A 38 -8.76 3.99 -2.49
CA LEU A 38 -9.90 3.41 -1.78
C LEU A 38 -10.98 2.92 -2.75
N ARG A 39 -11.41 3.80 -3.66
CA ARG A 39 -12.49 3.48 -4.60
C ARG A 39 -12.12 2.40 -5.63
N PRO A 40 -11.00 2.50 -6.36
CA PRO A 40 -10.72 1.54 -7.43
C PRO A 40 -10.07 0.23 -6.95
N ILE A 41 -9.38 0.24 -5.80
CA ILE A 41 -8.59 -0.93 -5.37
C ILE A 41 -9.15 -1.54 -4.08
N VAL A 42 -9.31 -0.75 -3.02
CA VAL A 42 -9.68 -1.29 -1.70
C VAL A 42 -11.12 -1.80 -1.66
N VAL A 43 -12.07 -1.00 -2.14
CA VAL A 43 -13.50 -1.34 -2.09
C VAL A 43 -13.80 -2.65 -2.83
N PRO A 44 -13.41 -2.83 -4.11
CA PRO A 44 -13.64 -4.09 -4.81
C PRO A 44 -12.95 -5.27 -4.10
N PHE A 45 -11.69 -5.12 -3.71
CA PHE A 45 -10.92 -6.19 -3.10
C PHE A 45 -11.52 -6.67 -1.77
N ILE A 46 -12.05 -5.75 -0.96
CA ILE A 46 -12.68 -6.11 0.31
C ILE A 46 -14.03 -6.78 0.08
N HIS A 47 -14.85 -6.29 -0.86
CA HIS A 47 -16.14 -6.91 -1.14
C HIS A 47 -16.00 -8.32 -1.73
N ASP A 48 -15.05 -8.52 -2.64
CA ASP A 48 -14.80 -9.83 -3.27
C ASP A 48 -14.33 -10.89 -2.27
N HIS A 49 -13.72 -10.45 -1.17
CA HIS A 49 -13.05 -11.33 -0.21
C HIS A 49 -13.63 -11.29 1.22
N HIS A 50 -14.61 -10.43 1.48
CA HIS A 50 -15.25 -10.22 2.78
C HIS A 50 -14.22 -9.96 3.89
N LEU A 51 -13.32 -9.01 3.65
CA LEU A 51 -12.20 -8.69 4.54
C LEU A 51 -12.45 -7.45 5.41
N MET A 52 -11.52 -7.20 6.32
CA MET A 52 -11.42 -5.94 7.06
C MET A 52 -10.19 -5.17 6.59
N LEU A 53 -10.34 -3.85 6.40
CA LEU A 53 -9.24 -2.98 6.04
C LEU A 53 -8.37 -2.71 7.28
N GLN A 54 -7.07 -2.95 7.16
CA GLN A 54 -6.08 -2.44 8.11
C GLN A 54 -5.22 -1.40 7.38
N HIS A 55 -5.10 -0.21 7.96
CA HIS A 55 -4.18 0.83 7.51
C HIS A 55 -3.68 1.63 8.72
N ASP A 56 -2.56 2.34 8.56
CA ASP A 56 -2.02 3.18 9.61
C ASP A 56 -2.81 4.50 9.75
N ASN A 57 -2.58 5.21 10.85
CA ASN A 57 -3.24 6.49 11.13
C ASN A 57 -2.58 7.67 10.38
N ALA A 58 -2.06 7.45 9.17
CA ALA A 58 -1.52 8.52 8.35
C ALA A 58 -2.61 9.57 8.05
N ARG A 59 -2.22 10.85 7.96
CA ARG A 59 -3.16 11.98 7.79
C ARG A 59 -4.20 11.77 6.67
N PRO A 60 -3.86 11.23 5.48
CA PRO A 60 -4.85 10.94 4.44
C PRO A 60 -5.86 9.86 4.83
N HIS A 61 -5.45 8.85 5.62
CA HIS A 61 -6.28 7.69 5.97
C HIS A 61 -7.37 8.04 6.97
N VAL A 62 -7.02 8.85 7.98
CA VAL A 62 -7.94 9.32 9.03
C VAL A 62 -8.69 10.61 8.65
N ALA A 63 -8.47 11.13 7.45
CA ALA A 63 -9.18 12.31 6.98
C ALA A 63 -10.68 12.00 6.85
N ARG A 64 -11.52 12.95 7.25
CA ARG A 64 -12.99 12.82 7.22
C ARG A 64 -13.53 12.34 5.87
N ILE A 65 -12.94 12.81 4.76
CA ILE A 65 -13.34 12.42 3.40
C ILE A 65 -13.12 10.92 3.12
N CYS A 66 -12.12 10.31 3.76
CA CYS A 66 -11.78 8.90 3.61
C CYS A 66 -12.58 8.05 4.60
N THR A 67 -12.69 8.47 5.86
CA THR A 67 -13.46 7.72 6.87
C THR A 67 -14.95 7.67 6.50
N GLN A 68 -15.55 8.79 6.10
CA GLN A 68 -16.95 8.81 5.64
C GLN A 68 -17.17 8.02 4.35
N PHE A 69 -16.17 7.97 3.46
CA PHE A 69 -16.25 7.15 2.25
C PHE A 69 -16.24 5.66 2.60
N LEU A 70 -15.34 5.22 3.49
CA LEU A 70 -15.28 3.83 3.94
C LEU A 70 -16.57 3.41 4.66
N GLU A 71 -17.13 4.28 5.50
CA GLU A 71 -18.44 4.07 6.14
C GLU A 71 -19.57 3.92 5.11
N ALA A 72 -19.63 4.80 4.11
CA ALA A 72 -20.65 4.76 3.07
C ALA A 72 -20.58 3.50 2.19
N GLU A 73 -19.37 3.01 1.92
CA GLU A 73 -19.12 1.77 1.19
C GLU A 73 -19.22 0.51 2.09
N ASN A 74 -19.59 0.66 3.36
CA ASN A 74 -19.68 -0.43 4.35
C ASN A 74 -18.38 -1.23 4.50
N ILE A 75 -17.23 -0.54 4.42
CA ILE A 75 -15.92 -1.17 4.58
C ILE A 75 -15.56 -1.22 6.06
N PRO A 76 -15.46 -2.41 6.68
CA PRO A 76 -15.02 -2.51 8.06
C PRO A 76 -13.53 -2.17 8.16
N VAL A 77 -13.17 -1.29 9.09
CA VAL A 77 -11.80 -0.86 9.35
C VAL A 77 -11.34 -1.40 10.70
N LEU A 78 -10.17 -2.03 10.74
CA LEU A 78 -9.55 -2.52 11.96
C LEU A 78 -9.03 -1.32 12.77
N ALA A 79 -9.48 -1.22 14.02
CA ALA A 79 -8.93 -0.22 14.95
C ALA A 79 -7.44 -0.49 15.17
N TRP A 80 -6.59 0.45 14.75
CA TRP A 80 -5.15 0.33 14.84
C TRP A 80 -4.56 1.33 15.84
N PRO A 81 -3.69 0.91 16.77
CA PRO A 81 -3.09 1.81 17.75
C PRO A 81 -2.21 2.86 17.07
N GLU A 82 -2.26 4.09 17.60
CA GLU A 82 -1.38 5.18 17.17
C GLU A 82 0.09 4.80 17.40
N TYR A 83 0.98 5.29 16.52
CA TYR A 83 2.44 5.10 16.62
C TYR A 83 2.96 3.66 16.54
N SER A 84 2.17 2.72 16.00
CA SER A 84 2.60 1.34 15.74
C SER A 84 2.69 1.00 14.25
N PRO A 85 3.46 1.76 13.43
CA PRO A 85 3.66 1.40 12.01
C PRO A 85 4.35 0.03 11.90
N ASP A 86 5.32 -0.24 12.77
CA ASP A 86 6.13 -1.47 12.80
C ASP A 86 5.32 -2.75 13.06
N MET A 87 4.08 -2.62 13.54
CA MET A 87 3.20 -3.77 13.75
C MET A 87 2.41 -4.18 12.50
N SER A 88 2.48 -3.40 11.42
CA SER A 88 1.70 -3.65 10.22
C SER A 88 2.36 -4.75 9.38
N PRO A 89 1.66 -5.86 9.05
CA PRO A 89 2.25 -6.95 8.26
C PRO A 89 2.84 -6.50 6.91
N ILE A 90 2.29 -5.44 6.31
CA ILE A 90 2.80 -4.88 5.05
C ILE A 90 4.22 -4.30 5.21
N GLU A 91 4.60 -3.81 6.39
CA GLU A 91 5.95 -3.28 6.61
C GLU A 91 7.01 -4.38 6.50
N HIS A 92 6.71 -5.58 7.00
CA HIS A 92 7.58 -6.74 6.79
C HIS A 92 7.70 -7.12 5.32
N VAL A 93 6.63 -6.93 4.53
CA VAL A 93 6.64 -7.18 3.08
C VAL A 93 7.49 -6.12 2.37
N TRP A 94 7.37 -4.84 2.76
CA TRP A 94 8.21 -3.76 2.24
C TRP A 94 9.69 -3.97 2.58
N ASP A 95 10.00 -4.39 3.80
CA ASP A 95 11.38 -4.72 4.20
C ASP A 95 11.94 -5.89 3.40
N ALA A 96 11.15 -6.94 3.17
CA ALA A 96 11.55 -8.06 2.34
C ALA A 96 11.80 -7.62 0.89
N LEU A 97 10.93 -6.77 0.35
CA LEU A 97 11.06 -6.21 -1.00
C LEU A 97 12.32 -5.34 -1.12
N ASP A 98 12.58 -4.45 -0.17
CA ASP A 98 13.80 -3.61 -0.14
C ASP A 98 15.06 -4.47 -0.11
N ARG A 99 15.09 -5.52 0.71
CA ARG A 99 16.22 -6.45 0.78
C ARG A 99 16.46 -7.19 -0.54
N ARG A 100 15.41 -7.65 -1.22
CA ARG A 100 15.53 -8.32 -2.52
C ARG A 100 16.06 -7.37 -3.59
N ILE A 101 15.52 -6.16 -3.69
CA ILE A 101 15.97 -5.15 -4.65
C ILE A 101 17.44 -4.78 -4.41
N ARG A 102 17.88 -4.66 -3.15
CA ARG A 102 19.30 -4.40 -2.83
C ARG A 102 20.23 -5.55 -3.17
N GLN A 103 19.73 -6.78 -3.22
CA GLN A 103 20.48 -7.98 -3.58
C GLN A 103 20.46 -8.26 -5.10
N CYS A 104 19.61 -7.58 -5.87
CA CYS A 104 19.61 -7.68 -7.32
C CYS A 104 20.97 -7.25 -7.90
N VAL A 105 21.49 -8.08 -8.82
CA VAL A 105 22.79 -7.86 -9.48
C VAL A 105 22.83 -6.55 -10.26
N LEU A 106 21.68 -6.10 -10.77
CA LEU A 106 21.51 -4.81 -11.43
C LEU A 106 20.86 -3.83 -10.46
N VAL A 107 21.67 -2.99 -9.82
CA VAL A 107 21.14 -1.85 -9.03
C VAL A 107 20.43 -0.90 -9.99
N PRO A 108 19.13 -0.59 -9.78
CA PRO A 108 18.40 0.31 -10.66
C PRO A 108 19.10 1.67 -10.75
N ALA A 109 19.45 2.08 -11.97
CA ALA A 109 20.16 3.32 -12.22
C ALA A 109 19.22 4.53 -12.43
N ASN A 110 17.91 4.29 -12.59
CA ASN A 110 16.89 5.33 -12.74
C ASN A 110 15.52 4.88 -12.17
N ILE A 111 14.58 5.83 -12.09
CA ILE A 111 13.24 5.61 -11.51
C ILE A 111 12.46 4.54 -12.28
N GLN A 112 12.56 4.51 -13.61
CA GLN A 112 11.85 3.52 -14.43
C GLN A 112 12.35 2.10 -14.13
N GLN A 113 13.66 1.90 -14.09
CA GLN A 113 14.25 0.62 -13.72
C GLN A 113 13.87 0.22 -12.29
N LEU A 114 13.79 1.19 -11.37
CA LEU A 114 13.36 0.92 -10.00
C LEU A 114 11.88 0.50 -9.94
N ARG A 115 11.00 1.15 -10.71
CA ARG A 115 9.57 0.75 -10.82
C ARG A 115 9.45 -0.68 -11.33
N THR A 116 10.15 -1.01 -12.41
CA THR A 116 10.14 -2.36 -12.99
C THR A 116 10.67 -3.41 -12.00
N ALA A 117 11.79 -3.13 -11.32
CA ALA A 117 12.33 -4.04 -10.31
C ALA A 117 11.35 -4.24 -9.14
N ILE A 118 10.65 -3.19 -8.70
CA ILE A 118 9.62 -3.28 -7.66
C ILE A 118 8.46 -4.15 -8.13
N GLU A 119 7.98 -3.99 -9.37
CA GLU A 119 6.89 -4.80 -9.93
C GLU A 119 7.29 -6.28 -10.03
N GLU A 120 8.46 -6.57 -10.60
CA GLU A 120 8.99 -7.93 -10.74
C GLU A 120 9.12 -8.61 -9.37
N GLU A 121 9.78 -7.96 -8.42
CA GLU A 121 9.97 -8.54 -7.08
C GLU A 121 8.67 -8.66 -6.30
N TRP A 122 7.74 -7.71 -6.44
CA TRP A 122 6.40 -7.83 -5.86
C TRP A 122 5.68 -9.06 -6.38
N THR A 123 5.82 -9.39 -7.67
CA THR A 123 5.21 -10.61 -8.21
C THR A 123 5.78 -11.90 -7.64
N ASN A 124 7.02 -11.85 -7.14
CA ASN A 124 7.74 -12.97 -6.55
C ASN A 124 7.55 -13.09 -5.03
N ILE A 125 6.77 -12.20 -4.40
CA ILE A 125 6.40 -12.34 -2.98
C ILE A 125 5.31 -13.42 -2.88
N PRO A 126 5.54 -14.50 -2.10
CA PRO A 126 4.61 -15.62 -1.98
C PRO A 126 3.25 -15.23 -1.41
#